data_AF-A0A9W8VKU3-F1
#
_entry.id   AF-A0A9W8VKU3-F1
#
_cell.length_a   1.000
_cell.length_b   1.000
_cell.length_c   1.000
_cell.angle_alpha   90.00
_cell.angle_beta   90.00
_cell.angle_gamma   90.00
#
_symmetry.space_group_name_H-M   'P 1'
#
loop_
_entity.id
_entity.type
_entity.pdbx_description
1 polymer ?
#
loop_
_entity_poly.entity_id
_entity_poly.type
_entity_poly.pdbx_seq_one_letter_code
_entity_poly.pdbx_strand_id
1 'polypeptide(L)'
;MSFSRASTTTLGRDDVPTHQEQPHDHDAGPDLIDLSILDEISGDYLPKRLIIAIDFGTTYSAVSYVAIPEGCPSDSVDFGAIRSIQNYPDSWNFNSGDQMVMEVPSEVIYPLDRHFRDQVNLDHDEPEFENELGDDVGTRASGPAAGTNLEHRSLPDGDGDVSMLTDLADEFRWGYQVHELWSLPATHSDENNQPLSRFKLLLDNSPTTETVRTQLNETLDTLRSRRVVQGPLHVIADFLTQLLEHTQYELQSKGFDDSYHREIVLCVPAIWTQKACRDMQTCLAVAMKRASFQGVDVQNNSIENLFIVSEPEAAAAYMLTTSPGIKV
;
A
#
# COMPACT_ATOMS: atom_id res chain seq x y z
N MET A 1 -13.58 -23.62 -20.56
CA MET A 1 -14.83 -22.91 -20.15
C MET A 1 -14.41 -21.48 -19.91
N SER A 2 -14.85 -20.56 -20.78
CA SER A 2 -14.45 -19.14 -20.71
C SER A 2 -15.46 -18.39 -19.85
N PHE A 3 -14.99 -17.76 -18.77
CA PHE A 3 -15.83 -16.92 -17.94
C PHE A 3 -15.55 -15.46 -18.29
N SER A 4 -16.56 -14.78 -18.85
CA SER A 4 -16.57 -13.33 -18.98
C SER A 4 -16.47 -12.68 -17.60
N ARG A 5 -15.47 -11.82 -17.40
CA ARG A 5 -15.38 -10.94 -16.23
C ARG A 5 -16.23 -9.70 -16.49
N ALA A 6 -17.39 -9.63 -15.84
CA ALA A 6 -18.15 -8.40 -15.69
C ALA A 6 -18.22 -8.03 -14.20
N SER A 7 -17.87 -6.79 -13.91
CA SER A 7 -18.00 -6.15 -12.60
C SER A 7 -19.42 -6.34 -12.06
N THR A 8 -19.56 -7.03 -10.92
CA THR A 8 -20.85 -7.17 -10.23
C THR A 8 -20.82 -6.36 -8.95
N THR A 9 -21.50 -5.21 -8.96
CA THR A 9 -22.08 -4.60 -7.77
C THR A 9 -23.31 -3.80 -8.19
N THR A 10 -24.50 -4.40 -8.13
CA THR A 10 -25.77 -3.68 -8.21
C THR A 10 -26.74 -4.26 -7.19
N LEU A 11 -26.97 -3.51 -6.11
CA LEU A 11 -28.05 -3.74 -5.15
C LEU A 11 -29.35 -3.24 -5.75
N GLY A 12 -30.23 -4.18 -6.11
CA GLY A 12 -31.59 -3.90 -6.58
C GLY A 12 -32.52 -3.52 -5.43
N ARG A 13 -33.38 -2.53 -5.68
CA ARG A 13 -34.56 -2.21 -4.88
C ARG A 13 -35.77 -2.51 -5.74
N ASP A 14 -36.63 -3.41 -5.25
CA ASP A 14 -37.91 -3.78 -5.85
C ASP A 14 -38.85 -2.58 -5.93
N ASP A 15 -39.54 -2.43 -7.06
CA ASP A 15 -40.96 -2.05 -7.13
C ASP A 15 -41.47 -2.15 -8.58
N VAL A 16 -42.55 -2.91 -8.78
CA VAL A 16 -43.35 -3.04 -10.03
C VAL A 16 -44.75 -2.50 -9.72
N PRO A 17 -45.39 -1.76 -10.66
CA PRO A 17 -46.54 -2.38 -11.37
C PRO A 17 -46.68 -2.01 -12.86
N THR A 18 -46.85 -3.06 -13.68
CA THR A 18 -47.80 -3.27 -14.80
C THR A 18 -48.41 -2.07 -15.55
N HIS A 19 -48.30 -2.05 -16.89
CA HIS A 19 -49.40 -2.38 -17.82
C HIS A 19 -49.05 -2.29 -19.34
N GLN A 20 -49.57 -3.29 -20.06
CA GLN A 20 -50.18 -3.29 -21.41
C GLN A 20 -49.35 -3.48 -22.70
N GLU A 21 -49.90 -4.42 -23.49
CA GLU A 21 -49.51 -5.03 -24.75
C GLU A 21 -49.68 -4.12 -25.97
N GLN A 22 -48.85 -4.30 -27.02
CA GLN A 22 -49.29 -4.88 -28.31
C GLN A 22 -48.12 -5.08 -29.31
N PRO A 23 -48.23 -6.03 -30.26
CA PRO A 23 -47.11 -6.57 -31.02
C PRO A 23 -46.98 -5.94 -32.42
N HIS A 24 -45.75 -5.85 -32.94
CA HIS A 24 -45.52 -5.71 -34.38
C HIS A 24 -44.36 -6.62 -34.81
N ASP A 25 -44.71 -7.62 -35.61
CA ASP A 25 -43.82 -8.50 -36.36
C ASP A 25 -42.95 -7.69 -37.33
N HIS A 26 -41.63 -7.83 -37.22
CA HIS A 26 -40.73 -7.71 -38.35
C HIS A 26 -39.69 -8.83 -38.29
N ASP A 27 -39.93 -9.79 -39.19
CA ASP A 27 -39.05 -10.86 -39.62
C ASP A 27 -37.73 -10.30 -40.17
N ALA A 28 -36.66 -10.43 -39.39
CA ALA A 28 -35.28 -10.35 -39.84
C ALA A 28 -34.52 -11.45 -39.08
N GLY A 29 -34.13 -12.49 -39.82
CA GLY A 29 -33.34 -13.60 -39.28
C GLY A 29 -32.05 -13.11 -38.62
N PRO A 30 -31.48 -13.88 -37.68
CA PRO A 30 -30.25 -13.46 -37.02
C PRO A 30 -29.13 -13.47 -38.06
N ASP A 31 -28.63 -12.28 -38.41
CA ASP A 31 -27.33 -12.15 -39.05
C ASP A 31 -26.33 -12.87 -38.15
N LEU A 32 -25.83 -14.01 -38.64
CA LEU A 32 -24.70 -14.71 -38.08
C LEU A 32 -23.55 -13.69 -38.06
N ILE A 33 -23.27 -13.15 -36.87
CA ILE A 33 -22.04 -12.40 -36.63
C ILE A 33 -20.91 -13.37 -36.98
N ASP A 34 -20.21 -13.05 -38.07
CA ASP A 34 -19.04 -13.80 -38.50
C ASP A 34 -17.95 -13.61 -37.44
N LEU A 35 -17.81 -14.61 -36.57
CA LEU A 35 -16.82 -14.64 -35.49
C LEU A 35 -15.38 -14.58 -36.03
N SER A 36 -15.16 -14.79 -37.34
CA SER A 36 -13.84 -14.59 -37.96
C SER A 36 -13.45 -13.10 -38.09
N ILE A 37 -14.42 -12.18 -38.07
CA ILE A 37 -14.17 -10.73 -38.13
C ILE A 37 -13.80 -10.16 -36.74
N LEU A 38 -14.18 -10.84 -35.65
CA LEU A 38 -13.76 -10.46 -34.29
C LEU A 38 -12.31 -10.87 -33.98
N ASP A 39 -11.80 -11.91 -34.63
CA ASP A 39 -10.39 -12.32 -34.55
C ASP A 39 -9.47 -11.39 -35.35
N GLU A 40 -9.96 -10.73 -36.42
CA GLU A 40 -9.17 -9.77 -37.22
C GLU A 40 -9.19 -8.33 -36.68
N ILE A 41 -10.12 -7.99 -35.77
CA ILE A 41 -10.16 -6.66 -35.11
C ILE A 41 -9.47 -6.68 -33.74
N SER A 42 -9.20 -7.87 -33.17
CA SER A 42 -8.54 -8.04 -31.87
C SER A 42 -7.05 -8.40 -32.04
N GLY A 43 -6.34 -7.65 -32.88
CA GLY A 43 -4.88 -7.58 -32.84
C GLY A 43 -4.37 -6.77 -31.63
N ASP A 44 -5.09 -6.84 -30.50
CA ASP A 44 -4.70 -6.18 -29.26
C ASP A 44 -3.57 -6.99 -28.64
N TYR A 45 -2.35 -6.59 -28.98
CA TYR A 45 -1.16 -6.99 -28.25
C TYR A 45 -1.40 -6.69 -26.77
N LEU A 46 -1.63 -7.73 -25.96
CA LEU A 46 -1.74 -7.57 -24.51
C LEU A 46 -0.49 -6.83 -24.01
N PRO A 47 -0.62 -5.67 -23.35
CA PRO A 47 0.53 -4.88 -22.95
C PRO A 47 1.41 -5.67 -21.97
N LYS A 48 2.68 -5.29 -21.85
CA LYS A 48 3.54 -5.79 -20.78
C LYS A 48 2.95 -5.36 -19.45
N ARG A 49 2.76 -6.31 -18.54
CA ARG A 49 2.16 -6.06 -17.24
C ARG A 49 3.13 -6.39 -16.12
N LEU A 50 3.02 -5.66 -15.02
CA LEU A 50 3.76 -5.93 -13.80
C LEU A 50 2.75 -6.08 -12.68
N ILE A 51 2.55 -7.31 -12.23
CA ILE A 51 1.69 -7.60 -11.08
C ILE A 51 2.52 -7.40 -9.82
N ILE A 52 2.01 -6.61 -8.88
CA ILE A 52 2.67 -6.28 -7.61
C ILE A 52 1.69 -6.60 -6.49
N ALA A 53 2.02 -7.61 -5.69
CA ALA A 53 1.25 -8.07 -4.55
C ALA A 53 1.82 -7.52 -3.24
N ILE A 54 0.98 -6.87 -2.44
CA ILE A 54 1.31 -6.27 -1.16
C ILE A 54 0.60 -7.07 -0.06
N ASP A 55 1.39 -7.64 0.84
CA ASP A 55 0.92 -8.20 2.10
C ASP A 55 1.32 -7.24 3.23
N PHE A 56 0.36 -6.42 3.66
CA PHE A 56 0.55 -5.53 4.80
C PHE A 56 0.23 -6.31 6.08
N GLY A 57 1.21 -6.97 6.70
CA GLY A 57 0.99 -7.78 7.89
C GLY A 57 1.06 -6.98 9.20
N THR A 58 0.58 -7.59 10.29
CA THR A 58 0.58 -6.96 11.62
C THR A 58 1.98 -6.80 12.20
N THR A 59 2.88 -7.73 11.90
CA THR A 59 4.26 -7.76 12.43
C THR A 59 5.28 -7.46 11.34
N TYR A 60 5.16 -8.12 10.19
CA TYR A 60 6.00 -7.93 9.03
C TYR A 60 5.10 -7.70 7.81
N SER A 61 5.59 -6.92 6.86
CA SER A 61 4.97 -6.70 5.56
C SER A 61 5.90 -7.19 4.46
N ALA A 62 5.33 -7.58 3.33
CA ALA A 62 6.08 -8.08 2.18
C ALA A 62 5.48 -7.56 0.88
N VAL A 63 6.34 -7.39 -0.12
CA VAL A 63 5.91 -7.08 -1.49
C VAL A 63 6.50 -8.11 -2.44
N SER A 64 5.66 -8.71 -3.27
CA SER A 64 6.07 -9.64 -4.33
C SER A 64 5.62 -9.13 -5.68
N TYR A 65 6.33 -9.49 -6.74
CA TYR A 65 6.01 -9.06 -8.09
C TYR A 65 6.30 -10.13 -9.12
N VAL A 66 5.63 -10.03 -10.26
CA VAL A 66 5.90 -10.83 -11.44
C VAL A 66 5.61 -10.03 -12.71
N ALA A 67 6.52 -10.11 -13.67
CA ALA A 67 6.37 -9.47 -14.96
C ALA A 67 5.72 -10.43 -15.95
N ILE A 68 4.70 -9.97 -16.66
CA ILE A 68 4.04 -10.69 -17.73
C ILE A 68 4.45 -10.04 -19.06
N PRO A 69 5.17 -10.77 -19.93
CA PRO A 69 5.57 -10.25 -21.24
C PRO A 69 4.36 -9.93 -22.12
N GLU A 70 4.62 -9.08 -23.12
CA GLU A 70 3.63 -8.69 -24.12
C GLU A 70 3.09 -9.93 -24.85
N GLY A 71 1.77 -9.99 -25.04
CA GLY A 71 1.11 -11.11 -25.71
C GLY A 71 1.07 -12.42 -24.91
N CYS A 72 1.59 -12.48 -23.68
CA CYS A 72 1.48 -13.67 -22.84
C CYS A 72 0.18 -13.67 -22.01
N PRO A 73 -0.62 -14.75 -22.07
CA PRO A 73 -1.77 -14.92 -21.18
C PRO A 73 -1.34 -15.02 -19.71
N SER A 74 -2.11 -14.41 -18.79
CA SER A 74 -1.84 -14.46 -17.34
C SER A 74 -1.72 -15.89 -16.79
N ASP A 75 -2.46 -16.82 -17.38
CA ASP A 75 -2.58 -18.22 -16.91
C ASP A 75 -1.32 -19.05 -17.20
N SER A 76 -0.33 -18.46 -17.88
CA SER A 76 0.93 -19.10 -18.27
C SER A 76 2.14 -18.69 -17.42
N VAL A 77 1.92 -17.88 -16.38
CA VAL A 77 2.99 -17.40 -15.50
C VAL A 77 3.56 -18.56 -14.68
N ASP A 78 4.85 -18.82 -14.84
CA ASP A 78 5.60 -19.76 -14.02
C ASP A 78 5.70 -19.24 -12.58
N PHE A 79 5.34 -20.08 -11.60
CA PHE A 79 5.50 -19.75 -10.17
C PHE A 79 6.95 -19.42 -9.81
N GLY A 80 7.92 -20.04 -10.49
CA GLY A 80 9.34 -19.73 -10.31
C GLY A 80 9.74 -18.31 -10.77
N ALA A 81 8.87 -17.61 -11.51
CA ALA A 81 9.09 -16.24 -11.94
C ALA A 81 8.67 -15.19 -10.91
N ILE A 82 7.93 -15.59 -9.86
CA ILE A 82 7.53 -14.68 -8.77
C ILE A 82 8.77 -14.33 -7.96
N ARG A 83 8.97 -13.03 -7.73
CA ARG A 83 10.09 -12.50 -6.94
C ARG A 83 9.55 -11.64 -5.81
N SER A 84 10.28 -11.57 -4.71
CA SER A 84 9.99 -10.64 -3.62
C SER A 84 10.90 -9.43 -3.69
N ILE A 85 10.39 -8.29 -3.22
CA ILE A 85 11.19 -7.12 -2.91
C ILE A 85 12.11 -7.46 -1.72
N GLN A 86 13.34 -6.98 -1.78
CA GLN A 86 14.41 -7.27 -0.82
C GLN A 86 15.22 -5.99 -0.61
N ASN A 87 16.37 -6.11 0.07
CA ASN A 87 17.32 -5.02 0.30
C ASN A 87 16.70 -3.82 1.03
N TYR A 88 15.76 -4.09 1.94
CA TYR A 88 15.16 -3.05 2.77
C TYR A 88 16.27 -2.27 3.52
N PRO A 89 16.09 -0.95 3.74
CA PRO A 89 17.05 -0.15 4.50
C PRO A 89 17.38 -0.81 5.84
N ASP A 90 18.66 -0.84 6.19
CA ASP A 90 19.15 -1.35 7.48
C ASP A 90 18.85 -2.84 7.74
N SER A 91 18.62 -3.63 6.68
CA SER A 91 18.47 -5.09 6.77
C SER A 91 19.81 -5.86 6.87
N TRP A 92 20.91 -5.21 7.28
CA TRP A 92 22.28 -5.72 7.10
C TRP A 92 22.63 -6.93 7.99
N ASN A 93 21.81 -7.21 8.99
CA ASN A 93 22.02 -8.28 9.95
C ASN A 93 21.54 -9.66 9.47
N PHE A 94 20.85 -9.73 8.33
CA PHE A 94 20.37 -11.00 7.78
C PHE A 94 21.40 -11.62 6.83
N ASN A 95 21.67 -12.90 7.02
CA ASN A 95 22.40 -13.67 6.02
C ASN A 95 21.58 -13.75 4.73
N SER A 96 22.21 -13.78 3.56
CA SER A 96 21.52 -13.84 2.25
C SER A 96 20.63 -15.07 2.04
N GLY A 97 20.64 -16.04 2.97
CA GLY A 97 19.75 -17.20 2.98
C GLY A 97 18.64 -17.14 4.03
N ASP A 98 18.53 -16.06 4.80
CA ASP A 98 17.43 -15.86 5.74
C ASP A 98 16.17 -15.44 4.98
N GLN A 99 15.06 -16.10 5.25
CA GLN A 99 13.78 -15.81 4.61
C GLN A 99 13.26 -14.41 4.99
N MET A 100 13.71 -13.87 6.14
CA MET A 100 13.33 -12.54 6.61
C MET A 100 13.81 -11.41 5.69
N VAL A 101 14.81 -11.63 4.82
CA VAL A 101 15.26 -10.59 3.85
C VAL A 101 14.20 -10.18 2.83
N MET A 102 13.13 -10.97 2.72
CA MET A 102 12.00 -10.74 1.80
C MET A 102 10.84 -10.00 2.47
N GLU A 103 10.96 -9.68 3.75
CA GLU A 103 9.94 -9.01 4.56
C GLU A 103 10.55 -7.80 5.27
N VAL A 104 9.70 -6.91 5.77
CA VAL A 104 10.10 -5.72 6.52
C VAL A 104 9.19 -5.53 7.73
N PRO A 105 9.71 -5.20 8.93
CA PRO A 105 8.87 -4.94 10.11
C PRO A 105 7.80 -3.88 9.84
N SER A 106 6.57 -4.13 10.28
CA SER A 106 5.46 -3.16 10.25
C SER A 106 5.56 -2.20 11.44
N GLU A 107 6.64 -1.42 11.47
CA GLU A 107 7.06 -0.56 12.57
C GLU A 107 7.44 0.82 12.05
N VAL A 108 7.13 1.87 12.83
CA VAL A 108 7.48 3.27 12.55
C VAL A 108 7.91 4.00 13.83
N ILE A 109 8.81 4.97 13.71
CA ILE A 109 9.10 5.96 14.76
C ILE A 109 8.89 7.35 14.19
N TYR A 110 8.09 8.14 14.90
CA TYR A 110 7.82 9.53 14.58
C TYR A 110 8.63 10.48 15.47
N PRO A 111 9.36 11.44 14.89
CA PRO A 111 9.73 12.67 15.58
C PRO A 111 8.49 13.43 16.04
N LEU A 112 8.53 13.96 17.26
CA LEU A 112 7.46 14.79 17.79
C LEU A 112 7.48 16.22 17.23
N ASP A 113 8.56 16.63 16.56
CA ASP A 113 8.60 17.86 15.79
C ASP A 113 8.05 17.65 14.37
N ARG A 114 6.84 18.15 14.10
CA ARG A 114 6.13 17.93 12.82
C ARG A 114 6.88 18.38 11.55
N HIS A 115 7.91 19.22 11.65
CA HIS A 115 8.65 19.73 10.49
C HIS A 115 9.40 18.64 9.70
N PHE A 116 9.58 17.43 10.26
CA PHE A 116 10.13 16.30 9.49
C PHE A 116 9.23 15.94 8.29
N ARG A 117 7.92 16.18 8.36
CA ARG A 117 6.97 15.80 7.29
C ARG A 117 7.23 16.56 5.99
N ASP A 118 7.68 17.81 6.10
CA ASP A 118 8.09 18.65 4.96
C ASP A 118 9.35 18.09 4.28
N GLN A 119 10.21 17.41 5.03
CA GLN A 119 11.48 16.85 4.54
C GLN A 119 11.27 15.48 3.88
N VAL A 120 10.32 14.68 4.37
CA VAL A 120 10.07 13.29 3.93
C VAL A 120 8.90 13.19 2.94
N ASN A 121 8.42 14.32 2.40
CA ASN A 121 7.33 14.37 1.41
C ASN A 121 6.03 13.65 1.87
N LEU A 122 5.70 13.73 3.17
CA LEU A 122 4.54 13.05 3.75
C LEU A 122 3.28 13.92 3.83
N ASP A 123 3.34 15.18 3.36
CA ASP A 123 2.27 16.19 3.45
C ASP A 123 1.72 16.65 2.08
N HIS A 124 2.09 16.01 0.96
CA HIS A 124 1.72 16.51 -0.37
C HIS A 124 0.22 16.31 -0.71
N ASP A 125 -0.57 17.37 -0.51
CA ASP A 125 -1.96 17.57 -0.97
C ASP A 125 -2.91 16.37 -0.71
N GLU A 126 -3.21 16.11 0.56
CA GLU A 126 -4.15 15.07 0.97
C GLU A 126 -5.61 15.42 0.62
N PRO A 127 -6.42 14.47 0.11
CA PRO A 127 -7.85 14.51 0.39
C PRO A 127 -8.04 14.28 1.90
N GLU A 128 -8.81 15.14 2.57
CA GLU A 128 -9.14 14.94 3.99
C GLU A 128 -9.72 13.53 4.17
N PHE A 129 -9.04 12.66 4.94
CA PHE A 129 -9.69 11.46 5.46
C PHE A 129 -10.94 11.96 6.18
N GLU A 130 -12.15 11.69 5.64
CA GLU A 130 -13.39 12.24 6.18
C GLU A 130 -13.48 11.91 7.68
N ASN A 131 -13.21 12.90 8.52
CA ASN A 131 -13.35 12.79 9.95
C ASN A 131 -14.84 12.92 10.28
N GLU A 132 -15.52 11.81 10.60
CA GLU A 132 -16.87 11.84 11.18
C GLU A 132 -16.90 12.38 12.64
N LEU A 133 -15.92 13.19 13.04
CA LEU A 133 -15.90 13.90 14.32
C LEU A 133 -15.41 15.32 14.07
N GLY A 134 -16.36 16.23 13.87
CA GLY A 134 -16.09 17.65 13.63
C GLY A 134 -15.52 18.34 14.86
N ASP A 135 -14.53 19.19 14.63
CA ASP A 135 -14.42 20.44 15.37
C ASP A 135 -13.76 21.52 14.51
N ASP A 136 -14.46 22.64 14.41
CA ASP A 136 -14.20 23.81 13.57
C ASP A 136 -13.28 24.80 14.30
N VAL A 137 -12.07 25.05 13.79
CA VAL A 137 -11.40 26.36 13.93
C VAL A 137 -10.47 26.58 12.74
N GLY A 138 -10.94 27.36 11.77
CA GLY A 138 -10.09 27.90 10.72
C GLY A 138 -9.09 28.93 11.23
N THR A 139 -7.93 29.06 10.59
CA THR A 139 -7.24 30.35 10.38
C THR A 139 -6.23 30.22 9.24
N ARG A 140 -6.37 31.12 8.27
CA ARG A 140 -5.49 31.38 7.12
C ARG A 140 -4.23 32.12 7.57
N ALA A 141 -3.07 31.80 7.01
CA ALA A 141 -2.06 32.79 6.63
C ALA A 141 -1.06 32.21 5.61
N SER A 142 -0.90 32.95 4.51
CA SER A 142 0.05 32.73 3.42
C SER A 142 1.37 33.47 3.66
N GLY A 143 2.47 32.98 3.09
CA GLY A 143 3.70 33.78 2.88
C GLY A 143 4.95 32.94 2.58
N PRO A 144 5.65 33.13 1.44
CA PRO A 144 6.76 32.28 1.00
C PRO A 144 8.12 32.83 1.45
N ALA A 145 9.11 31.95 1.62
CA ALA A 145 10.52 32.34 1.69
C ALA A 145 11.40 31.36 0.90
N ALA A 146 12.24 31.95 0.07
CA ALA A 146 13.11 31.33 -0.92
C ALA A 146 14.56 31.22 -0.43
N GLY A 147 15.30 30.25 -1.00
CA GLY A 147 16.77 30.14 -0.99
C GLY A 147 17.33 29.60 0.34
N THR A 148 18.35 28.74 0.36
CA THR A 148 19.50 28.60 -0.54
C THR A 148 20.18 27.24 -0.35
N ASN A 149 20.65 26.65 -1.45
CA ASN A 149 21.70 25.62 -1.48
C ASN A 149 22.91 26.06 -0.66
N LEU A 150 23.53 25.12 0.07
CA LEU A 150 24.97 25.12 0.35
C LEU A 150 25.41 23.70 0.73
N GLU A 151 26.10 23.06 -0.21
CA GLU A 151 26.94 21.89 0.04
C GLU A 151 28.06 22.29 1.03
N HIS A 152 28.23 21.53 2.12
CA HIS A 152 29.52 21.51 2.82
C HIS A 152 29.80 20.12 3.38
N ARG A 153 30.61 19.39 2.62
CA ARG A 153 31.21 18.12 2.98
C ARG A 153 32.26 18.38 4.08
N SER A 154 32.03 17.87 5.27
CA SER A 154 32.99 17.89 6.37
C SER A 154 33.09 16.49 7.00
N LEU A 155 34.25 15.85 6.84
CA LEU A 155 34.66 14.70 7.64
C LEU A 155 35.00 15.17 9.05
N PRO A 156 34.69 14.39 10.11
CA PRO A 156 35.44 14.52 11.35
C PRO A 156 36.22 13.25 11.71
N ASP A 157 37.44 13.57 12.13
CA ASP A 157 38.47 12.77 12.75
C ASP A 157 38.03 12.28 14.14
N GLY A 158 38.66 11.20 14.61
CA GLY A 158 38.24 10.45 15.79
C GLY A 158 38.28 11.23 17.10
N ASP A 159 37.10 11.45 17.68
CA ASP A 159 36.85 11.31 19.11
C ASP A 159 35.40 10.85 19.28
N GLY A 160 35.14 9.98 20.25
CA GLY A 160 33.85 9.31 20.43
C GLY A 160 32.76 10.29 20.88
N ASP A 161 32.19 11.02 19.94
CA ASP A 161 31.24 12.09 20.20
C ASP A 161 29.78 11.58 20.20
N VAL A 162 29.10 11.86 21.31
CA VAL A 162 27.67 11.61 21.56
C VAL A 162 26.77 12.49 20.66
N SER A 163 27.35 13.37 19.85
CA SER A 163 26.68 14.20 18.84
C SER A 163 25.92 13.41 17.76
N MET A 164 26.29 12.16 17.46
CA MET A 164 25.62 11.37 16.41
C MET A 164 24.20 10.91 16.80
N LEU A 165 23.83 10.94 18.08
CA LEU A 165 22.50 10.56 18.54
C LEU A 165 21.46 11.68 18.40
N THR A 166 21.90 12.94 18.30
CA THR A 166 21.00 14.09 18.27
C THR A 166 20.43 14.33 16.87
N ASP A 167 21.21 14.10 15.81
CA ASP A 167 20.74 14.17 14.41
C ASP A 167 19.75 13.03 14.07
N LEU A 168 19.72 11.95 14.86
CA LEU A 168 18.81 10.82 14.64
C LEU A 168 17.38 11.05 15.17
N ALA A 169 17.18 12.07 16.01
CA ALA A 169 15.92 12.31 16.69
C ALA A 169 14.87 13.02 15.81
N ASP A 170 15.30 13.63 14.70
CA ASP A 170 14.45 14.51 13.88
C ASP A 170 13.93 13.84 12.60
N GLU A 171 14.27 12.57 12.36
CA GLU A 171 13.91 11.87 11.13
C GLU A 171 12.87 10.77 11.35
N PHE A 172 11.92 10.67 10.42
CA PHE A 172 10.98 9.55 10.37
C PHE A 172 11.73 8.24 10.08
N ARG A 173 11.39 7.18 10.81
CA ARG A 173 12.01 5.85 10.66
C ARG A 173 10.93 4.81 10.43
N TRP A 174 11.26 3.78 9.68
CA TRP A 174 10.36 2.65 9.41
C TRP A 174 11.12 1.33 9.26
N GLY A 175 10.41 0.21 9.38
CA GLY A 175 10.99 -1.11 9.08
C GLY A 175 12.18 -1.47 9.97
N TYR A 176 13.26 -1.97 9.37
CA TYR A 176 14.44 -2.42 10.12
C TYR A 176 15.17 -1.28 10.84
N GLN A 177 15.08 -0.04 10.37
CA GLN A 177 15.60 1.13 11.10
C GLN A 177 14.98 1.23 12.49
N VAL A 178 13.67 1.03 12.57
CA VAL A 178 12.94 1.03 13.84
C VAL A 178 13.33 -0.19 14.65
N HIS A 179 13.36 -1.36 14.02
CA HIS A 179 13.68 -2.62 14.69
C HIS A 179 15.04 -2.58 15.40
N GLU A 180 16.07 -2.04 14.72
CA GLU A 180 17.39 -1.86 15.28
C GLU A 180 17.41 -0.83 16.41
N LEU A 181 16.79 0.34 16.21
CA LEU A 181 16.69 1.36 17.25
C LEU A 181 15.93 0.86 18.47
N TRP A 182 14.88 0.06 18.30
CA TRP A 182 14.09 -0.46 19.40
C TRP A 182 14.85 -1.50 20.24
N SER A 183 15.90 -2.11 19.69
CA SER A 183 16.79 -2.97 20.46
C SER A 183 17.68 -2.19 21.45
N LEU A 184 17.77 -0.86 21.29
CA LEU A 184 18.60 0.00 22.12
C LEU A 184 17.83 0.55 23.33
N PRO A 185 18.37 0.43 24.56
CA PRO A 185 17.74 0.99 25.77
C PRO A 185 17.44 2.49 25.71
N ALA A 186 18.28 3.26 25.00
CA ALA A 186 18.15 4.71 24.88
C ALA A 186 16.85 5.13 24.17
N THR A 187 16.42 4.39 23.15
CA THR A 187 15.21 4.66 22.36
C THR A 187 13.95 4.62 23.22
N HIS A 188 13.91 3.77 24.25
CA HIS A 188 12.79 3.69 25.18
C HIS A 188 12.69 4.87 26.15
N SER A 189 13.76 5.66 26.27
CA SER A 189 13.83 6.82 27.16
C SER A 189 13.83 8.14 26.41
N ASP A 190 13.70 8.10 25.07
CA ASP A 190 13.67 9.30 24.23
C ASP A 190 12.27 9.94 24.27
N GLU A 191 12.21 11.14 24.85
CA GLU A 191 10.97 11.91 24.97
C GLU A 191 10.61 12.68 23.69
N ASN A 192 11.49 12.70 22.68
CA ASN A 192 11.29 13.45 21.44
C ASN A 192 10.69 12.59 20.31
N ASN A 193 10.53 11.28 20.55
CA ASN A 193 10.12 10.32 19.53
C ASN A 193 8.97 9.45 20.01
N GLN A 194 8.20 8.92 19.06
CA GLN A 194 7.06 8.07 19.34
C GLN A 194 7.07 6.82 18.46
N PRO A 195 7.45 5.64 19.01
CA PRO A 195 7.41 4.37 18.29
C PRO A 195 5.99 3.80 18.21
N LEU A 196 5.64 3.21 17.06
CA LEU A 196 4.41 2.44 16.85
C LEU A 196 4.70 1.13 16.11
N SER A 197 4.03 0.06 16.52
CA SER A 197 3.95 -1.22 15.82
C SER A 197 2.56 -1.79 15.91
N ARG A 198 2.21 -2.78 15.07
CA ARG A 198 0.88 -3.41 15.05
C ARG A 198 -0.26 -2.42 14.74
N PHE A 199 0.05 -1.28 14.14
CA PHE A 199 -0.92 -0.24 13.78
C PHE A 199 -1.93 -0.70 12.71
N LYS A 200 -1.69 -1.82 12.01
CA LYS A 200 -2.73 -2.53 11.21
C LYS A 200 -3.98 -2.83 12.04
N LEU A 201 -3.83 -3.09 13.35
CA LEU A 201 -4.95 -3.40 14.25
C LEU A 201 -5.88 -2.20 14.49
N LEU A 202 -5.51 -1.00 14.05
CA LEU A 202 -6.41 0.16 14.04
C LEU A 202 -7.57 0.00 13.05
N LEU A 203 -7.45 -0.94 12.09
CA LEU A 203 -8.53 -1.30 11.15
C LEU A 203 -9.44 -2.42 11.70
N ASP A 204 -9.09 -3.03 12.85
CA ASP A 204 -9.87 -4.10 13.47
C ASP A 204 -10.76 -3.56 14.61
N ASN A 205 -11.93 -4.16 14.79
CA ASN A 205 -12.88 -3.81 15.85
C ASN A 205 -13.22 -4.99 16.76
N SER A 206 -12.52 -6.12 16.64
CA SER A 206 -12.78 -7.30 17.46
C SER A 206 -12.46 -7.06 18.95
N PRO A 207 -13.18 -7.69 19.90
CA PRO A 207 -12.83 -7.59 21.32
C PRO A 207 -11.42 -8.11 21.63
N THR A 208 -10.91 -9.05 20.83
CA THR A 208 -9.60 -9.68 21.04
C THR A 208 -8.41 -8.74 20.85
N THR A 209 -8.56 -7.65 20.10
CA THR A 209 -7.47 -6.67 19.87
C THR A 209 -7.68 -5.36 20.64
N GLU A 210 -8.74 -5.26 21.46
CA GLU A 210 -9.13 -4.04 22.18
C GLU A 210 -7.99 -3.44 23.03
N THR A 211 -7.32 -4.26 23.84
CA THR A 211 -6.20 -3.79 24.68
C THR A 211 -5.07 -3.17 23.85
N VAL A 212 -4.74 -3.78 22.70
CA VAL A 212 -3.67 -3.26 21.84
C VAL A 212 -4.11 -1.96 21.17
N ARG A 213 -5.38 -1.87 20.74
CA ARG A 213 -5.93 -0.63 20.17
C ARG A 213 -5.97 0.50 21.19
N THR A 214 -6.28 0.24 22.45
CA THR A 214 -6.25 1.27 23.51
C THR A 214 -4.84 1.86 23.66
N GLN A 215 -3.81 1.01 23.71
CA GLN A 215 -2.41 1.47 23.78
C GLN A 215 -2.00 2.26 22.53
N LEU A 216 -2.43 1.81 21.34
CA LEU A 216 -2.18 2.55 20.11
C LEU A 216 -2.89 3.90 20.09
N ASN A 217 -4.12 3.99 20.60
CA ASN A 217 -4.87 5.24 20.66
C ASN A 217 -4.24 6.25 21.63
N GLU A 218 -3.72 5.81 22.77
CA GLU A 218 -2.93 6.67 23.68
C GLU A 218 -1.71 7.26 22.95
N THR A 219 -1.05 6.44 22.15
CA THR A 219 0.10 6.87 21.33
C THR A 219 -0.32 7.86 20.24
N LEU A 220 -1.45 7.60 19.56
CA LEU A 220 -2.03 8.48 18.55
C LEU A 220 -2.53 9.80 19.13
N ASP A 221 -3.02 9.83 20.38
CA ASP A 221 -3.41 11.06 21.07
C ASP A 221 -2.20 11.99 21.24
N THR A 222 -1.05 11.44 21.64
CA THR A 222 0.21 12.20 21.72
C THR A 222 0.58 12.77 20.36
N LEU A 223 0.60 11.95 19.30
CA LEU A 223 0.94 12.41 17.95
C LEU A 223 -0.03 13.48 17.42
N ARG A 224 -1.34 13.30 17.66
CA ARG A 224 -2.37 14.28 17.25
C ARG A 224 -2.23 15.60 17.99
N SER A 225 -1.95 15.56 19.30
CA SER A 225 -1.74 16.77 20.10
C SER A 225 -0.56 17.62 19.60
N ARG A 226 0.45 16.96 19.01
CA ARG A 226 1.62 17.58 18.37
C ARG A 226 1.43 17.87 16.88
N ARG A 227 0.27 17.55 16.31
CA ARG A 227 -0.04 17.68 14.87
C ARG A 227 0.94 16.93 13.96
N VAL A 228 1.45 15.79 14.44
CA VAL A 228 2.35 14.91 13.69
C VAL A 228 1.57 13.97 12.77
N VAL A 229 0.42 13.48 13.23
CA VAL A 229 -0.57 12.78 12.39
C VAL A 229 -1.96 13.28 12.72
N GLN A 230 -2.88 13.20 11.77
CA GLN A 230 -4.29 13.59 11.99
C GLN A 230 -5.14 12.45 12.56
N GLY A 231 -4.74 11.19 12.34
CA GLY A 231 -5.52 10.03 12.73
C GLY A 231 -4.83 8.70 12.43
N PRO A 232 -5.50 7.57 12.74
CA PRO A 232 -4.92 6.23 12.58
C PRO A 232 -4.55 5.88 11.14
N LEU A 233 -5.34 6.34 10.17
CA LEU A 233 -5.12 6.07 8.74
C LEU A 233 -3.84 6.73 8.22
N HIS A 234 -3.46 7.88 8.78
CA HIS A 234 -2.21 8.54 8.42
C HIS A 234 -0.99 7.68 8.73
N VAL A 235 -0.99 6.96 9.86
CA VAL A 235 0.12 6.07 10.22
C VAL A 235 0.29 4.94 9.22
N ILE A 236 -0.83 4.36 8.77
CA ILE A 236 -0.82 3.31 7.76
C ILE A 236 -0.34 3.86 6.42
N ALA A 237 -0.86 5.01 5.98
CA ALA A 237 -0.44 5.66 4.73
C ALA A 237 1.04 6.05 4.73
N ASP A 238 1.57 6.59 5.82
CA ASP A 238 2.98 6.96 5.95
C ASP A 238 3.90 5.74 5.84
N PHE A 239 3.56 4.63 6.51
CA PHE A 239 4.31 3.37 6.38
C PHE A 239 4.25 2.80 4.95
N LEU A 240 3.06 2.75 4.35
CA LEU A 240 2.89 2.27 2.98
C LEU A 240 3.63 3.15 1.97
N THR A 241 3.74 4.46 2.22
CA THR A 241 4.49 5.38 1.35
C THR A 241 5.94 4.93 1.27
N GLN A 242 6.58 4.72 2.42
CA GLN A 242 7.96 4.24 2.46
C GLN A 242 8.14 2.85 1.83
N LEU A 243 7.19 1.94 2.09
CA LEU A 243 7.19 0.61 1.48
C LEU A 243 7.13 0.67 -0.06
N LEU A 244 6.29 1.55 -0.59
CA LEU A 244 6.10 1.72 -2.03
C LEU A 244 7.24 2.49 -2.70
N GLU A 245 7.83 3.49 -2.04
CA GLU A 245 9.03 4.18 -2.51
C GLU A 245 10.19 3.18 -2.67
N HIS A 246 10.43 2.37 -1.63
CA HIS A 246 11.44 1.31 -1.69
C HIS A 246 11.13 0.28 -2.79
N THR A 247 9.87 -0.12 -2.91
CA THR A 247 9.41 -1.03 -3.97
C THR A 247 9.69 -0.45 -5.36
N GLN A 248 9.37 0.82 -5.58
CA GLN A 248 9.60 1.49 -6.87
C GLN A 248 11.09 1.55 -7.20
N TYR A 249 11.93 1.94 -6.23
CA TYR A 249 13.38 1.95 -6.37
C TYR A 249 13.92 0.56 -6.76
N GLU A 250 13.50 -0.49 -6.04
CA GLU A 250 13.93 -1.87 -6.29
C GLU A 250 13.43 -2.43 -7.63
N LEU A 251 12.28 -1.98 -8.13
CA LEU A 251 11.76 -2.36 -9.44
C LEU A 251 12.53 -1.64 -10.56
N GLN A 252 12.76 -0.34 -10.42
CA GLN A 252 13.52 0.46 -11.38
C GLN A 252 14.97 -0.02 -11.51
N SER A 253 15.63 -0.37 -10.40
CA SER A 253 17.00 -0.91 -10.42
C SER A 253 17.10 -2.25 -11.16
N LYS A 254 15.99 -3.00 -11.24
CA LYS A 254 15.86 -4.25 -12.00
C LYS A 254 15.41 -4.05 -13.44
N GLY A 255 15.23 -2.80 -13.88
CA GLY A 255 14.84 -2.43 -15.25
C GLY A 255 13.34 -2.43 -15.51
N PHE A 256 12.51 -2.49 -14.46
CA PHE A 256 11.07 -2.26 -14.60
C PHE A 256 10.79 -0.77 -14.56
N ASP A 257 10.38 -0.23 -15.71
CA ASP A 257 10.06 1.17 -15.87
C ASP A 257 8.54 1.37 -16.05
N ASP A 258 8.20 2.59 -16.40
CA ASP A 258 6.83 3.05 -16.60
C ASP A 258 6.18 2.55 -17.90
N SER A 259 6.89 1.74 -18.71
CA SER A 259 6.29 1.05 -19.86
C SER A 259 5.45 -0.16 -19.45
N TYR A 260 5.59 -0.65 -18.22
CA TYR A 260 4.80 -1.75 -17.68
C TYR A 260 3.47 -1.23 -17.13
N HIS A 261 2.37 -1.81 -17.60
CA HIS A 261 1.08 -1.58 -16.98
C HIS A 261 1.01 -2.29 -15.62
N ARG A 262 0.88 -1.50 -14.55
CA ARG A 262 0.94 -2.01 -13.17
C ARG A 262 -0.43 -2.54 -12.74
N GLU A 263 -0.44 -3.74 -12.15
CA GLU A 263 -1.62 -4.32 -11.50
C GLU A 263 -1.27 -4.51 -10.02
N ILE A 264 -2.11 -3.98 -9.12
CA ILE A 264 -1.87 -4.05 -7.68
C ILE A 264 -2.76 -5.12 -7.07
N VAL A 265 -2.17 -6.03 -6.30
CA VAL A 265 -2.90 -7.02 -5.51
C VAL A 265 -2.69 -6.69 -4.03
N LEU A 266 -3.77 -6.45 -3.30
CA LEU A 266 -3.73 -6.21 -1.87
C LEU A 266 -4.29 -7.43 -1.13
N CYS A 267 -3.45 -8.06 -0.31
CA CYS A 267 -3.87 -9.14 0.58
C CYS A 267 -4.47 -8.55 1.86
N VAL A 268 -5.69 -8.98 2.22
CA VAL A 268 -6.38 -8.49 3.42
C VAL A 268 -6.91 -9.63 4.31
N PRO A 269 -7.02 -9.44 5.63
CA PRO A 269 -7.65 -10.41 6.51
C PRO A 269 -9.11 -10.67 6.14
N ALA A 270 -9.52 -11.94 6.09
CA ALA A 270 -10.92 -12.31 5.78
C ALA A 270 -11.94 -11.80 6.80
N ILE A 271 -11.49 -11.46 8.02
CA ILE A 271 -12.34 -10.94 9.11
C ILE A 271 -12.62 -9.44 8.98
N TRP A 272 -11.93 -8.73 8.09
CA TRP A 272 -12.12 -7.29 7.94
C TRP A 272 -13.51 -6.92 7.46
N THR A 273 -14.03 -5.86 8.05
CA THR A 273 -15.29 -5.26 7.61
C THR A 273 -15.10 -4.54 6.27
N GLN A 274 -16.18 -4.28 5.55
CA GLN A 274 -16.14 -3.46 4.33
C GLN A 274 -15.53 -2.07 4.60
N LYS A 275 -15.76 -1.49 5.78
CA LYS A 275 -15.15 -0.20 6.15
C LYS A 275 -13.63 -0.34 6.25
N ALA A 276 -13.12 -1.36 6.95
CA ALA A 276 -11.69 -1.60 7.07
C ALA A 276 -11.01 -1.79 5.70
N CYS A 277 -11.66 -2.50 4.78
CA CYS A 277 -11.16 -2.63 3.41
C CYS A 277 -11.12 -1.28 2.67
N ARG A 278 -12.15 -0.43 2.80
CA ARG A 278 -12.17 0.92 2.18
C ARG A 278 -11.13 1.85 2.80
N ASP A 279 -11.00 1.83 4.12
CA ASP A 279 -9.99 2.61 4.83
C ASP A 279 -8.58 2.20 4.38
N MET A 280 -8.32 0.89 4.23
CA MET A 280 -7.04 0.38 3.71
C MET A 280 -6.80 0.78 2.24
N GLN A 281 -7.81 0.68 1.37
CA GLN A 281 -7.71 1.15 -0.02
C GLN A 281 -7.37 2.64 -0.09
N THR A 282 -7.99 3.45 0.77
CA THR A 282 -7.74 4.88 0.88
C THR A 282 -6.28 5.13 1.29
N CYS A 283 -5.79 4.44 2.32
CA CYS A 283 -4.40 4.55 2.75
C CYS A 283 -3.42 4.15 1.63
N LEU A 284 -3.73 3.09 0.88
CA LEU A 284 -2.91 2.64 -0.23
C LEU A 284 -2.90 3.65 -1.38
N ALA A 285 -4.04 4.25 -1.72
CA ALA A 285 -4.14 5.25 -2.78
C ALA A 285 -3.32 6.51 -2.45
N VAL A 286 -3.44 6.98 -1.20
CA VAL A 286 -2.61 8.08 -0.67
C VAL A 286 -1.12 7.73 -0.76
N ALA A 287 -0.74 6.55 -0.29
CA ALA A 287 0.65 6.10 -0.30
C ALA A 287 1.22 5.97 -1.71
N MET A 288 0.45 5.40 -2.64
CA MET A 288 0.84 5.29 -4.04
C MET A 288 1.02 6.67 -4.69
N LYS A 289 0.15 7.64 -4.38
CA LYS A 289 0.30 9.01 -4.85
C LYS A 289 1.62 9.63 -4.37
N ARG A 290 1.91 9.53 -3.06
CA ARG A 290 3.12 10.09 -2.44
C ARG A 290 4.39 9.44 -3.00
N ALA A 291 4.36 8.12 -3.13
CA ALA A 291 5.44 7.33 -3.71
C ALA A 291 5.52 7.42 -5.24
N SER A 292 4.76 8.33 -5.90
CA SER A 292 4.76 8.47 -7.37
C SER A 292 4.56 7.15 -8.13
N PHE A 293 3.72 6.28 -7.57
CA PHE A 293 3.30 5.03 -8.20
C PHE A 293 2.23 5.31 -9.25
N GLN A 294 2.36 4.73 -10.44
CA GLN A 294 1.36 4.88 -11.50
C GLN A 294 0.06 4.14 -11.18
N GLY A 295 -1.02 4.53 -11.86
CA GLY A 295 -2.33 3.88 -11.72
C GLY A 295 -3.15 4.39 -10.52
N VAL A 296 -2.93 5.62 -10.08
CA VAL A 296 -3.75 6.28 -9.05
C VAL A 296 -4.51 7.44 -9.67
N ASP A 297 -5.83 7.38 -9.61
CA ASP A 297 -6.68 8.54 -9.85
C ASP A 297 -6.80 9.34 -8.55
N VAL A 298 -6.06 10.44 -8.51
CA VAL A 298 -5.99 11.37 -7.40
C VAL A 298 -7.34 12.06 -7.13
N GLN A 299 -8.19 12.23 -8.15
CA GLN A 299 -9.46 12.95 -7.98
C GLN A 299 -10.52 12.08 -7.32
N ASN A 300 -10.52 10.78 -7.64
CA ASN A 300 -11.51 9.83 -7.14
C ASN A 300 -10.98 8.95 -5.99
N ASN A 301 -9.73 9.16 -5.58
CA ASN A 301 -9.04 8.33 -4.60
C ASN A 301 -9.14 6.83 -4.93
N SER A 302 -9.00 6.52 -6.23
CA SER A 302 -9.16 5.16 -6.76
C SER A 302 -7.87 4.67 -7.39
N ILE A 303 -7.60 3.39 -7.23
CA ILE A 303 -6.43 2.73 -7.81
C ILE A 303 -6.90 1.91 -9.02
N GLU A 304 -6.32 2.20 -10.18
CA GLU A 304 -6.52 1.43 -11.39
C GLU A 304 -5.96 0.03 -11.21
N ASN A 305 -6.72 -0.99 -11.64
CA ASN A 305 -6.31 -2.40 -11.59
C ASN A 305 -5.91 -2.89 -10.19
N LEU A 306 -6.62 -2.42 -9.17
CA LEU A 306 -6.53 -2.96 -7.81
C LEU A 306 -7.39 -4.21 -7.65
N PHE A 307 -6.77 -5.29 -7.19
CA PHE A 307 -7.42 -6.55 -6.82
C PHE A 307 -7.24 -6.79 -5.32
N ILE A 308 -8.33 -7.10 -4.63
CA ILE A 308 -8.27 -7.46 -3.20
C ILE A 308 -8.50 -8.96 -3.08
N VAL A 309 -7.58 -9.63 -2.42
CA VAL A 309 -7.63 -11.07 -2.17
C VAL A 309 -7.55 -11.31 -0.68
N SER A 310 -8.26 -12.31 -0.19
CA SER A 310 -8.12 -12.66 1.23
C SER A 310 -6.77 -13.34 1.49
N GLU A 311 -6.07 -12.94 2.56
CA GLU A 311 -4.84 -13.59 3.02
C GLU A 311 -4.94 -15.13 3.08
N PRO A 312 -5.99 -15.75 3.68
CA PRO A 312 -6.09 -17.21 3.71
C PRO A 312 -6.27 -17.83 2.32
N GLU A 313 -6.93 -17.15 1.39
CA GLU A 313 -7.06 -17.60 0.00
C GLU A 313 -5.74 -17.51 -0.75
N ALA A 314 -5.01 -16.40 -0.62
CA ALA A 314 -3.69 -16.23 -1.20
C ALA A 314 -2.72 -17.30 -0.68
N ALA A 315 -2.73 -17.57 0.63
CA ALA A 315 -1.93 -18.62 1.25
C ALA A 315 -2.32 -20.02 0.72
N ALA A 316 -3.62 -20.31 0.61
CA ALA A 316 -4.09 -21.59 0.09
C ALA A 316 -3.69 -21.78 -1.39
N ALA A 317 -3.85 -20.76 -2.23
CA ALA A 317 -3.45 -20.78 -3.62
C ALA A 317 -1.93 -21.02 -3.77
N TYR A 318 -1.11 -20.37 -2.95
CA TYR A 318 0.33 -20.60 -2.92
C TYR A 318 0.69 -22.03 -2.48
N MET A 319 0.01 -22.57 -1.45
CA MET A 319 0.27 -23.94 -0.99
C MET A 319 -0.12 -24.99 -2.04
N LEU A 320 -1.26 -24.84 -2.71
CA LEU A 320 -1.74 -25.75 -3.75
C LEU A 320 -0.80 -25.81 -4.96
N THR A 321 -0.11 -24.71 -5.23
CA THR A 321 0.77 -24.58 -6.40
C THR A 321 2.20 -25.02 -6.10
N THR A 322 2.65 -24.90 -4.85
CA THR A 322 3.98 -25.35 -4.41
C THR A 322 4.02 -26.80 -3.89
N SER A 323 2.86 -27.40 -3.58
CA SER A 323 2.77 -28.77 -3.06
C SER A 323 2.28 -29.77 -4.12
N PRO A 324 3.17 -30.59 -4.73
CA PRO A 324 2.78 -31.56 -5.77
C PRO A 324 1.86 -32.70 -5.30
N GLY A 325 1.52 -32.75 -4.00
CA GLY A 325 0.69 -33.79 -3.38
C GLY A 325 -0.76 -33.40 -3.04
N ILE A 326 -1.15 -32.13 -3.21
CA ILE A 326 -2.51 -31.68 -2.90
C ILE A 326 -3.25 -31.44 -4.21
N LYS A 327 -3.97 -32.46 -4.68
CA LYS A 327 -4.93 -32.32 -5.78
C LYS A 327 -6.34 -32.24 -5.18
N VAL A 328 -7.06 -31.19 -5.52
CA VAL A 328 -8.50 -31.04 -5.27
C VAL A 328 -9.27 -31.89 -6.27
#